data_AF-A0A950X4D8-F1
#
_entry.id   AF-A0A950X4D8-F1
#
_cell.length_a   1.000
_cell.length_b   1.000
_cell.length_c   1.000
_cell.angle_alpha   90.00
_cell.angle_beta   90.00
_cell.angle_gamma   90.00
#
_symmetry.space_group_name_H-M   'P 1'
#
loop_
_entity.id
_entity.type
_entity.pdbx_description
1 polymer ?
#
loop_
_entity_poly.entity_id
_entity_poly.type
_entity_poly.pdbx_seq_one_letter_code
_entity_poly.pdbx_strand_id
1 'polypeptide(L)' 'LGGQFNTASGQVATVVGGSSNTANQFESVVVGGQSNTAGGGESVVLGGQGVTDNNNNSIAPQPPFP' A
#
# COMPACT_ATOMS: atom_id res chain seq x y z
N LEU A 1 6.04 -13.60 1.13
CA LEU A 1 5.41 -12.94 -0.03
C LEU A 1 4.31 -13.85 -0.54
N GLY A 2 3.08 -13.38 -0.56
CA GLY A 2 1.91 -14.18 -0.91
C GLY A 2 0.66 -13.32 -0.92
N GLY A 3 -0.35 -13.71 -1.69
CA GLY A 3 -1.54 -12.90 -1.89
C GLY A 3 -2.11 -13.01 -3.30
N GLN A 4 -3.30 -12.46 -3.50
CA GLN A 4 -3.97 -12.45 -4.80
C GLN A 4 -4.20 -11.01 -5.28
N PHE A 5 -4.06 -10.78 -6.58
CA PHE A 5 -4.43 -9.52 -7.24
C PHE A 5 -3.73 -8.25 -6.72
N ASN A 6 -2.49 -8.36 -6.23
CA ASN A 6 -1.71 -7.19 -5.85
C ASN A 6 -1.02 -6.57 -7.07
N THR A 7 -0.97 -5.24 -7.13
CA THR A 7 -0.32 -4.48 -8.20
C THR A 7 0.77 -3.60 -7.60
N ALA A 8 2.02 -3.83 -8.01
CA ALA A 8 3.14 -2.92 -7.73
C ALA A 8 3.65 -2.40 -9.09
N SER A 9 3.15 -1.24 -9.51
CA SER A 9 3.43 -0.69 -10.85
C SER A 9 4.32 0.54 -10.85
N GLY A 10 4.54 1.16 -9.68
CA GLY A 10 5.47 2.28 -9.54
C GLY A 10 6.93 1.83 -9.60
N GLN A 11 7.83 2.72 -9.99
CA GLN A 11 9.27 2.44 -9.98
C GLN A 11 9.74 2.24 -8.53
N VAL A 12 10.36 1.08 -8.23
CA VAL A 12 10.74 0.65 -6.86
C VAL A 12 9.52 0.43 -5.92
N ALA A 13 8.30 0.39 -6.45
CA ALA A 13 7.12 0.13 -5.63
C ALA A 13 7.11 -1.30 -5.07
N THR A 14 6.57 -1.48 -3.87
CA THR A 14 6.52 -2.78 -3.18
C THR A 14 5.14 -3.07 -2.62
N VAL A 15 4.61 -4.27 -2.90
CA VAL A 15 3.49 -4.84 -2.13
C VAL A 15 3.96 -6.13 -1.49
N VAL A 16 4.05 -6.17 -0.16
CA VAL A 16 4.63 -7.31 0.57
C VAL A 16 3.70 -8.54 0.57
N GLY A 17 2.37 -8.31 0.59
CA GLY A 17 1.36 -9.36 0.51
C GLY A 17 -0.07 -8.85 0.65
N GLY A 18 -1.03 -9.77 0.84
CA GLY A 18 -2.46 -9.46 1.03
C GLY A 18 -3.31 -9.67 -0.21
N SER A 19 -4.48 -9.02 -0.29
CA SER A 19 -5.41 -9.16 -1.42
C SER A 19 -5.75 -7.81 -2.04
N SER A 20 -5.62 -7.67 -3.36
CA SER A 20 -6.10 -6.50 -4.10
C SER A 20 -5.44 -5.17 -3.72
N ASN A 21 -4.19 -5.19 -3.24
CA ASN A 21 -3.45 -3.98 -2.88
C ASN A 21 -2.75 -3.37 -4.10
N THR A 22 -2.61 -2.04 -4.13
CA THR A 22 -2.00 -1.28 -5.21
C THR A 22 -0.92 -0.34 -4.68
N ALA A 23 0.30 -0.47 -5.18
CA ALA A 23 1.39 0.50 -5.00
C ALA A 23 1.81 0.98 -6.39
N ASN A 24 1.36 2.18 -6.80
CA ASN A 24 1.45 2.62 -8.20
C ASN A 24 2.33 3.86 -8.43
N GLN A 25 3.05 4.35 -7.43
CA GLN A 25 3.98 5.48 -7.56
C GLN A 25 5.42 5.13 -7.20
N PHE A 26 6.35 6.03 -7.52
CA PHE A 26 7.77 5.92 -7.18
C PHE A 26 7.96 5.65 -5.69
N GLU A 27 8.68 4.57 -5.35
CA GLU A 27 8.98 4.14 -3.98
C GLU A 27 7.75 3.95 -3.06
N SER A 28 6.54 3.76 -3.63
CA SER A 28 5.36 3.53 -2.80
C SER A 28 5.28 2.09 -2.26
N VAL A 29 4.81 1.93 -1.03
CA VAL A 29 4.81 0.64 -0.32
C VAL A 29 3.46 0.32 0.28
N VAL A 30 2.94 -0.88 0.01
CA VAL A 30 1.85 -1.48 0.81
C VAL A 30 2.39 -2.71 1.54
N VAL A 31 2.35 -2.67 2.86
CA VAL A 31 2.85 -3.78 3.71
C VAL A 31 1.87 -4.96 3.71
N GLY A 32 0.56 -4.72 3.59
CA GLY A 32 -0.41 -5.81 3.58
C GLY A 32 -1.85 -5.34 3.65
N GLY A 33 -2.76 -6.26 3.99
CA GLY A 33 -4.20 -5.97 4.12
C GLY A 33 -4.99 -6.27 2.85
N GLN A 34 -6.15 -5.63 2.71
CA GLN A 34 -7.08 -5.84 1.60
C GLN A 34 -7.48 -4.52 0.93
N SER A 35 -7.36 -4.44 -0.39
CA SER A 35 -7.82 -3.30 -1.19
C SER A 35 -7.20 -1.95 -0.79
N ASN A 36 -5.94 -1.94 -0.38
CA ASN A 36 -5.22 -0.72 -0.03
C ASN A 36 -4.50 -0.11 -1.23
N THR A 37 -4.33 1.21 -1.26
CA THR A 37 -3.65 1.95 -2.32
C THR A 37 -2.59 2.90 -1.76
N ALA A 38 -1.32 2.67 -2.07
CA ALA A 38 -0.21 3.61 -1.88
C ALA A 38 0.05 4.37 -3.19
N GLY A 39 -0.65 5.50 -3.35
CA GLY A 39 -0.75 6.31 -4.56
C GLY A 39 -0.03 7.65 -4.55
N GLY A 40 0.71 7.96 -3.49
CA GLY A 40 1.72 9.03 -3.47
C GLY A 40 3.14 8.48 -3.62
N GLY A 41 4.05 9.28 -4.17
CA GLY A 41 5.48 8.92 -4.21
C GLY A 41 6.07 8.82 -2.81
N GLU A 42 6.90 7.83 -2.54
CA GLU A 42 7.49 7.56 -1.22
C GLU A 42 6.43 7.36 -0.10
N SER A 43 5.18 7.03 -0.47
CA SER A 43 4.11 6.78 0.50
C SER A 43 4.13 5.34 1.03
N VAL A 44 3.74 5.16 2.28
CA VAL A 44 3.66 3.84 2.93
C VAL A 44 2.28 3.60 3.52
N VAL A 45 1.60 2.56 3.05
CA VAL A 45 0.38 2.03 3.68
C VAL A 45 0.74 0.78 4.49
N LEU A 46 0.62 0.89 5.81
CA LEU A 46 1.01 -0.20 6.73
C LEU A 46 0.05 -1.40 6.70
N GLY A 47 -1.20 -1.21 6.29
CA GLY A 47 -2.21 -2.26 6.27
C GLY A 47 -3.62 -1.72 6.41
N GLY A 48 -4.57 -2.61 6.69
CA GLY A 48 -5.99 -2.29 6.82
C GLY A 48 -6.84 -2.78 5.64
N GLN A 49 -8.07 -2.27 5.54
CA GLN A 49 -9.02 -2.57 4.48
C GLN A 49 -9.48 -1.26 3.81
N GLY A 50 -9.16 -1.07 2.52
CA GLY A 50 -9.62 0.11 1.77
C GLY A 50 -8.88 1.42 2.08
N VAL A 51 -7.66 1.37 2.62
CA VAL A 51 -6.86 2.57 2.90
C VAL A 51 -6.28 3.12 1.60
N THR A 52 -6.44 4.41 1.33
CA THR A 52 -5.86 5.08 0.16
C THR A 52 -5.02 6.27 0.61
N ASP A 53 -3.73 6.24 0.31
CA ASP A 53 -2.81 7.34 0.58
C ASP A 53 -2.23 7.89 -0.73
N ASN A 54 -2.62 9.12 -1.09
CA ASN A 54 -2.18 9.78 -2.31
C ASN A 54 -1.19 10.93 -2.05
N ASN A 55 -0.74 11.11 -0.81
CA ASN A 55 0.20 12.15 -0.47
C ASN A 55 1.63 11.67 -0.70
N ASN A 56 2.51 12.54 -1.20
CA ASN A 56 3.92 12.19 -1.28
C ASN A 56 4.55 12.22 0.12
N ASN A 57 5.49 11.32 0.37
CA ASN A 57 6.30 11.28 1.59
C ASN A 57 5.44 11.13 2.86
N SER A 58 4.42 10.28 2.80
CA SER A 58 3.44 10.06 3.87
C SER A 58 3.41 8.62 4.35
N ILE A 59 2.87 8.42 5.56
CA ILE A 59 2.61 7.09 6.12
C ILE A 59 1.15 7.04 6.53
N ALA A 60 0.35 6.22 5.86
CA ALA A 60 -1.02 5.93 6.24
C ALA A 60 -1.06 4.74 7.21
N PRO A 61 -1.61 4.93 8.42
CA PRO A 61 -1.66 3.88 9.42
C PRO A 61 -2.81 2.89 9.16
N GLN A 62 -2.74 1.77 9.87
CA GLN A 62 -3.93 1.06 10.33
C GLN A 62 -4.46 1.83 11.57
N PRO A 63 -5.73 2.29 11.62
CA PRO A 63 -6.32 2.79 12.87
C PRO A 63 -6.23 1.69 13.95
N PRO A 64 -6.15 2.05 15.24
CA PRO A 64 -5.96 1.08 16.32
C PRO A 64 -7.07 0.02 16.29
N PHE A 65 -6.69 -1.26 16.35
CA PHE A 65 -7.62 -2.31 16.77
C PHE A 65 -7.82 -2.21 18.29
N PRO A 66 -9.00 -2.59 18.80
CA PRO A 66 -9.49 -2.26 20.14
C PRO A 66 -8.55 -2.64 21.29
#